data_AF-A0A8J9ST96-F1
#
_entry.id   AF-A0A8J9ST96-F1
#
_cell.length_a   1.000
_cell.length_b   1.000
_cell.length_c   1.000
_cell.angle_alpha   90.00
_cell.angle_beta   90.00
_cell.angle_gamma   90.00
#
_symmetry.space_group_name_H-M   'P 1'
#
loop_
_entity.id
_entity.type
_entity.pdbx_description
1 polymer ?
#
loop_
_entity_poly.entity_id
_entity_poly.type
_entity_poly.pdbx_seq_one_letter_code
_entity_poly.pdbx_strand_id
1 'polypeptide(L)'
;GFFTFNFAIYSYFGQAFVCLVENPATALILSSVFIGLNNFFAGLIVRPQLLVGSFFAFPFYITPGQYVYEGMVTSLYKGSPKIVTADVGGGFFEYLVDTGVCVPQQPEPCQGTVSDFIDVFFGGVFTDDHISRNALILGGILILTRVLTFAGLKYIRYN
;
A
#
# COMPACT_ATOMS: atom_id res chain seq x y z
N GLY A 1 -13.24 -0.23 -3.38
CA GLY A 1 -13.03 1.23 -3.43
C GLY A 1 -11.58 1.63 -3.63
N PHE A 2 -10.62 1.02 -2.93
CA PHE A 2 -9.18 1.37 -3.00
C PHE A 2 -8.58 1.33 -4.41
N PHE A 3 -9.01 0.39 -5.25
CA PHE A 3 -8.60 0.36 -6.66
C PHE A 3 -9.01 1.63 -7.43
N THR A 4 -10.21 2.17 -7.17
CA THR A 4 -10.68 3.43 -7.77
C THR A 4 -9.86 4.61 -7.26
N PHE A 5 -9.50 4.64 -5.97
CA PHE A 5 -8.59 5.64 -5.42
C PHE A 5 -7.22 5.59 -6.10
N ASN A 6 -6.68 4.40 -6.36
CA ASN A 6 -5.41 4.25 -7.08
C ASN A 6 -5.45 4.89 -8.48
N PHE A 7 -6.50 4.58 -9.25
CA PHE A 7 -6.68 5.13 -10.59
C PHE A 7 -6.83 6.66 -10.58
N ALA A 8 -7.59 7.18 -9.60
CA ALA A 8 -7.78 8.62 -9.42
C ALA A 8 -6.46 9.32 -9.06
N ILE A 9 -5.64 8.73 -8.19
CA ILE A 9 -4.35 9.28 -7.78
C ILE A 9 -3.44 9.41 -9.00
N TYR A 10 -3.25 8.34 -9.77
CA TYR A 10 -2.41 8.40 -10.96
C TYR A 10 -2.91 9.43 -11.99
N SER A 11 -4.23 9.50 -12.18
CA SER A 11 -4.83 10.47 -13.09
C SER A 11 -4.63 11.91 -12.64
N TYR A 12 -4.84 12.22 -11.36
CA TYR A 12 -4.76 13.58 -10.86
C TYR A 12 -3.33 14.06 -10.68
N PHE A 13 -2.40 13.18 -10.29
CA PHE A 13 -0.97 13.52 -10.28
C PHE A 13 -0.46 13.77 -11.70
N GLY A 14 -0.87 12.97 -12.69
CA GLY A 14 -0.54 13.23 -14.09
C GLY A 14 -1.04 14.60 -14.56
N GLN A 15 -2.30 14.95 -14.23
CA GLN A 15 -2.86 16.28 -14.53
C GLN A 15 -2.08 17.40 -13.81
N ALA A 16 -1.72 17.20 -12.54
CA ALA A 16 -0.93 18.18 -11.79
C ALA A 16 0.45 18.41 -12.42
N PHE A 17 1.17 17.35 -12.83
CA PHE A 17 2.49 17.50 -13.45
C PHE A 17 2.43 18.22 -14.80
N VAL A 18 1.41 17.98 -15.61
CA VAL A 18 1.22 18.71 -16.89
C VAL A 18 0.94 20.19 -16.65
N CYS A 19 0.23 20.55 -15.57
CA CYS A 19 -0.01 21.96 -15.23
C CYS A 19 1.19 22.65 -14.56
N LEU A 20 2.07 21.89 -13.92
CA LEU A 20 3.22 22.41 -13.16
C LEU A 20 4.51 22.48 -13.98
N VAL A 21 4.53 21.90 -15.18
CA VAL A 21 5.73 21.83 -16.02
C VAL A 21 5.38 22.24 -17.45
N GLU A 22 6.20 23.12 -18.03
CA GLU A 22 6.01 23.66 -19.37
C GLU A 22 6.11 22.58 -20.46
N ASN A 23 7.14 21.74 -20.37
CA ASN A 23 7.42 20.74 -21.38
C ASN A 23 6.67 19.43 -21.09
N PRO A 24 5.80 18.96 -22.01
CA PRO A 24 5.06 17.72 -21.84
C PRO A 24 5.97 16.49 -21.71
N ALA A 25 7.16 16.50 -22.33
CA ALA A 25 8.12 15.40 -22.20
C ALA A 25 8.66 15.29 -20.76
N THR A 26 8.92 16.42 -20.11
CA THR A 26 9.38 16.46 -18.71
C THR A 26 8.26 16.02 -17.76
N ALA A 27 7.00 16.44 -18.01
CA ALA A 27 5.85 16.00 -17.23
C ALA A 27 5.64 14.47 -17.31
N LEU A 28 5.85 13.87 -18.50
CA LEU A 28 5.80 12.42 -18.68
C LEU A 28 6.89 11.70 -17.89
N ILE A 29 8.13 12.18 -17.94
CA ILE A 29 9.24 11.59 -17.18
C ILE A 29 8.96 11.65 -15.68
N LEU A 30 8.50 12.79 -15.16
CA LEU A 30 8.14 12.95 -13.74
C LEU A 30 7.02 12.01 -13.33
N SER A 31 6.00 11.85 -14.19
CA SER A 31 4.89 10.92 -13.95
C SER A 31 5.39 9.46 -13.88
N SER A 32 6.28 9.05 -14.79
CA SER A 32 6.85 7.70 -14.78
C SER A 32 7.72 7.45 -13.55
N VAL A 33 8.53 8.44 -13.13
CA VAL A 33 9.33 8.34 -11.89
C VAL A 33 8.41 8.22 -10.67
N PHE A 34 7.35 9.03 -10.61
CA PHE A 34 6.37 8.95 -9.53
C PHE A 34 5.69 7.58 -9.47
N ILE A 35 5.25 7.02 -10.60
CA ILE A 35 4.65 5.68 -10.67
C ILE A 35 5.66 4.62 -10.20
N GLY A 36 6.91 4.70 -10.65
CA GLY A 36 7.97 3.77 -10.26
C GLY A 36 8.22 3.78 -8.75
N LEU A 37 8.39 4.97 -8.16
CA LEU A 37 8.58 5.12 -6.72
C LEU A 37 7.36 4.64 -5.93
N ASN A 38 6.16 4.98 -6.40
CA ASN A 38 4.92 4.60 -5.73
C ASN A 38 4.73 3.08 -5.69
N ASN A 39 5.07 2.37 -6.76
CA ASN A 39 5.00 0.90 -6.80
C ASN A 39 6.15 0.23 -6.02
N PHE A 40 7.33 0.84 -5.97
CA PHE A 40 8.46 0.31 -5.21
C PHE A 40 8.19 0.36 -3.70
N PHE A 41 7.69 1.50 -3.21
CA PHE A 41 7.38 1.73 -1.81
C PHE A 41 5.93 1.37 -1.44
N ALA A 42 5.17 0.75 -2.33
CA ALA A 42 3.80 0.32 -2.07
C ALA A 42 3.67 -0.87 -1.09
N GLY A 43 4.78 -1.50 -0.70
CA GLY A 43 4.75 -2.72 0.12
C GLY A 43 4.54 -4.01 -0.70
N LEU A 44 4.48 -3.93 -2.04
CA LEU A 44 4.31 -5.08 -2.94
C LEU A 44 5.65 -5.66 -3.43
N ILE A 45 6.57 -4.80 -3.87
CA ILE A 45 7.90 -5.23 -4.37
C ILE A 45 8.85 -5.46 -3.19
N VAL A 46 8.91 -4.50 -2.28
CA VAL A 46 9.68 -4.61 -1.04
C VAL A 46 8.70 -4.80 0.11
N ARG A 47 8.95 -5.82 0.92
CA ARG A 47 8.09 -6.10 2.09
C ARG A 47 8.13 -4.93 3.07
N PRO A 48 6.98 -4.47 3.61
CA PRO A 48 6.91 -3.37 4.57
C PRO A 48 7.81 -3.58 5.79
N GLN A 49 7.96 -4.83 6.26
CA GLN A 49 8.85 -5.22 7.36
C GLN A 49 10.31 -4.76 7.19
N LEU A 50 10.79 -4.66 5.96
CA LEU A 50 12.16 -4.25 5.66
C LEU A 50 12.29 -2.72 5.49
N LEU A 51 11.17 -2.03 5.30
CA LEU A 51 11.11 -0.58 5.08
C LEU A 51 10.87 0.17 6.39
N VAL A 52 9.96 -0.34 7.22
CA VAL A 52 9.58 0.24 8.51
C VAL A 52 10.72 0.00 9.51
N GLY A 53 11.28 1.08 10.08
CA GLY A 53 12.43 1.04 10.99
C GLY A 53 13.78 1.41 10.36
N SER A 54 13.82 1.67 9.05
CA SER A 54 15.01 2.14 8.33
C SER A 54 14.79 3.54 7.71
N PHE A 55 15.83 4.11 7.08
CA PHE A 55 15.74 5.36 6.33
C PHE A 55 14.63 5.36 5.27
N PHE A 56 14.31 4.19 4.71
CA PHE A 56 13.27 4.00 3.72
C PHE A 56 11.82 4.03 4.26
N ALA A 57 11.64 4.19 5.58
CA ALA A 57 10.32 4.37 6.17
C ALA A 57 9.66 5.68 5.70
N PHE A 58 10.45 6.75 5.50
CA PHE A 58 9.92 8.04 5.07
C PHE A 58 9.25 7.99 3.68
N PRO A 59 9.93 7.52 2.61
CA PRO A 59 9.27 7.41 1.30
C PRO A 59 8.11 6.41 1.33
N PHE A 60 8.19 5.35 2.14
CA PHE A 60 7.08 4.43 2.37
C PHE A 60 5.83 5.16 2.87
N TYR A 61 5.93 5.98 3.92
CA TYR A 61 4.75 6.68 4.48
C TYR A 61 4.16 7.77 3.57
N ILE A 62 4.96 8.35 2.68
CA ILE A 62 4.50 9.42 1.78
C ILE A 62 3.85 8.87 0.51
N THR A 63 4.31 7.71 0.03
CA THR A 63 3.76 7.14 -1.20
C THR A 63 2.30 6.71 -1.00
N PRO A 64 1.35 7.21 -1.82
CA PRO A 64 -0.05 6.83 -1.68
C PRO A 64 -0.30 5.33 -1.92
N GLY A 65 0.59 4.68 -2.67
CA GLY A 65 0.51 3.28 -3.04
C GLY A 65 0.35 2.37 -1.84
N GLN A 66 1.12 2.55 -0.77
CA GLN A 66 1.02 1.66 0.39
C GLN A 66 -0.39 1.65 1.02
N TYR A 67 -1.05 2.81 1.13
CA TYR A 67 -2.39 2.92 1.70
C TYR A 67 -3.44 2.27 0.78
N VAL A 68 -3.24 2.33 -0.53
CA VAL A 68 -4.06 1.62 -1.52
C VAL A 68 -3.90 0.12 -1.36
N TYR A 69 -2.65 -0.37 -1.34
CA TYR A 69 -2.37 -1.81 -1.28
C TYR A 69 -2.79 -2.40 0.06
N GLU A 70 -2.46 -1.75 1.18
CA GLU A 70 -2.94 -2.14 2.50
C GLU A 70 -4.47 -2.21 2.52
N GLY A 71 -5.15 -1.13 2.11
CA GLY A 71 -6.61 -1.10 2.07
C GLY A 71 -7.22 -2.15 1.14
N MET A 72 -6.59 -2.45 0.00
CA MET A 72 -7.06 -3.46 -0.94
C MET A 72 -6.89 -4.88 -0.39
N VAL A 73 -5.71 -5.21 0.14
CA VAL A 73 -5.41 -6.55 0.67
C VAL A 73 -6.25 -6.82 1.91
N THR A 74 -6.27 -5.90 2.88
CA THR A 74 -7.09 -6.02 4.10
C THR A 74 -8.57 -6.13 3.75
N SER A 75 -9.12 -5.25 2.90
CA SER A 75 -10.55 -5.36 2.54
C SER A 75 -10.92 -6.61 1.74
N LEU A 76 -9.99 -7.22 1.00
CA LEU A 76 -10.25 -8.45 0.24
C LEU A 76 -10.26 -9.69 1.14
N TYR A 77 -9.40 -9.73 2.14
CA TYR A 77 -9.20 -10.91 3.00
C TYR A 77 -9.82 -10.78 4.39
N LYS A 78 -10.30 -9.60 4.75
CA LYS A 78 -11.04 -9.35 5.99
C LYS A 78 -12.21 -10.31 6.15
N GLY A 79 -12.18 -11.10 7.21
CA GLY A 79 -13.23 -12.08 7.53
C GLY A 79 -13.35 -13.23 6.51
N SER A 80 -12.32 -13.47 5.68
CA SER A 80 -12.35 -14.58 4.73
C SER A 80 -12.29 -15.93 5.47
N PRO A 81 -13.20 -16.88 5.18
CA PRO A 81 -13.19 -18.21 5.80
C PRO A 81 -12.14 -19.14 5.19
N LYS A 82 -11.31 -18.64 4.27
CA LYS A 82 -10.28 -19.43 3.61
C LYS A 82 -9.17 -19.76 4.61
N ILE A 83 -8.74 -21.00 4.56
CA ILE A 83 -7.65 -21.54 5.38
C ILE A 83 -6.35 -21.59 4.58
N VAL A 84 -5.24 -21.32 5.26
CA VAL A 84 -3.88 -21.45 4.72
C VAL A 84 -3.17 -22.51 5.55
N THR A 85 -2.59 -23.48 4.84
CA THR A 85 -1.70 -24.47 5.46
C THR A 85 -0.30 -23.88 5.58
N ALA A 86 0.26 -23.91 6.78
CA ALA A 86 1.61 -23.41 7.03
C ALA A 86 2.66 -24.46 6.69
N ASP A 87 3.70 -24.04 5.98
CA ASP A 87 4.90 -24.85 5.77
C ASP A 87 5.73 -24.92 7.05
N VAL A 88 6.19 -26.11 7.41
CA VAL A 88 6.97 -26.35 8.63
C VAL A 88 8.25 -25.52 8.61
N GLY A 89 8.44 -24.68 9.64
CA GLY A 89 9.58 -23.77 9.77
C GLY A 89 9.43 -22.43 9.02
N GLY A 90 8.27 -22.13 8.44
CA GLY A 90 7.96 -20.80 7.90
C GLY A 90 7.52 -19.81 8.99
N GLY A 91 7.63 -18.50 8.74
CA GLY A 91 7.23 -17.48 9.72
C GLY A 91 5.75 -17.55 10.14
N PHE A 92 4.87 -18.02 9.26
CA PHE A 92 3.46 -18.27 9.61
C PHE A 92 3.28 -19.50 10.52
N PHE A 93 4.11 -20.54 10.35
CA PHE A 93 4.10 -21.71 11.22
C PHE A 93 4.55 -21.33 12.64
N GLU A 94 5.59 -20.52 12.78
CA GLU A 94 6.06 -20.01 14.08
C GLU A 94 4.97 -19.20 14.79
N TYR A 95 4.28 -18.32 14.05
CA TYR A 95 3.14 -17.57 14.59
C TYR A 95 2.00 -18.48 15.10
N LEU A 96 1.65 -19.53 14.34
CA LEU A 96 0.60 -20.48 14.76
C LEU A 96 1.00 -21.30 15.99
N VAL A 97 2.29 -21.60 16.15
CA VAL A 97 2.81 -22.27 17.35
C VAL A 97 2.79 -21.34 18.55
N ASP A 98 3.23 -20.08 18.39
CA ASP A 98 3.28 -19.09 19.46
C ASP A 98 1.88 -18.70 19.97
N THR A 99 0.91 -18.61 19.07
CA THR A 99 -0.50 -18.37 19.41
C THR A 99 -1.22 -19.60 19.98
N GLY A 100 -0.55 -20.76 20.04
CA GLY A 100 -1.12 -22.01 20.56
C GLY A 100 -2.17 -22.65 19.66
N VAL A 101 -2.34 -22.16 18.42
CA VAL A 101 -3.27 -22.70 17.43
C VAL A 101 -2.73 -24.02 16.84
N CYS A 102 -1.41 -24.15 16.74
CA CYS A 102 -0.78 -25.38 16.29
C CYS A 102 0.17 -25.97 17.34
N VAL A 103 0.13 -27.30 17.50
CA VAL A 103 1.05 -28.05 18.34
C VAL A 103 2.04 -28.79 17.43
N PRO A 104 3.35 -28.51 17.51
CA PRO A 104 4.35 -29.03 16.56
C PRO A 104 4.56 -30.56 16.58
N GLN A 105 3.88 -31.27 17.49
CA GLN A 105 3.98 -32.71 17.69
C GLN A 105 2.77 -33.48 17.14
N GLN A 106 1.76 -32.79 16.60
CA GLN A 106 0.60 -33.43 15.99
C GLN A 106 0.87 -33.76 14.50
N PRO A 107 0.33 -34.88 14.00
CA PRO A 107 0.46 -35.27 12.59
C PRO A 107 -0.40 -34.43 11.64
N GLU A 108 -1.26 -33.55 12.16
CA GLU A 108 -2.12 -32.70 11.35
C GLU A 108 -1.37 -31.45 10.86
N PRO A 109 -1.59 -31.03 9.61
CA PRO A 109 -0.97 -29.81 9.08
C PRO A 109 -1.49 -28.58 9.82
N CYS A 110 -0.59 -27.70 10.27
CA CYS A 110 -0.96 -26.44 10.90
C CYS A 110 -1.74 -25.56 9.92
N GLN A 111 -2.96 -25.18 10.29
CA GLN A 111 -3.82 -24.34 9.47
C GLN A 111 -4.20 -23.09 10.25
N GLY A 112 -4.22 -21.95 9.57
CA GLY A 112 -4.74 -20.70 10.10
C GLY A 112 -5.60 -19.98 9.07
N THR A 113 -6.18 -18.85 9.46
CA THR A 113 -6.98 -18.07 8.51
C THR A 113 -6.08 -17.33 7.53
N VAL A 114 -6.58 -17.03 6.32
CA VAL A 114 -5.86 -16.15 5.39
C VAL A 114 -5.60 -14.77 6.00
N SER A 115 -6.49 -14.29 6.87
CA SER A 115 -6.32 -13.00 7.55
C SER A 115 -5.06 -12.99 8.43
N ASP A 116 -4.88 -14.04 9.24
CA ASP A 116 -3.69 -14.20 10.09
C ASP A 116 -2.43 -14.35 9.24
N PHE A 117 -2.52 -15.10 8.13
CA PHE A 117 -1.40 -15.25 7.21
C PHE A 117 -0.95 -13.91 6.63
N ILE A 118 -1.89 -13.07 6.19
CA ILE A 118 -1.60 -11.75 5.65
C ILE A 118 -0.97 -10.84 6.71
N ASP A 119 -1.51 -10.84 7.93
CA ASP A 119 -0.98 -10.04 9.03
C ASP A 119 0.49 -10.41 9.32
N VAL A 120 0.78 -11.71 9.44
CA VAL A 120 2.16 -12.21 9.65
C VAL A 120 3.06 -11.93 8.45
N PHE A 121 2.55 -12.12 7.22
CA PHE A 121 3.32 -11.91 5.99
C PHE A 121 3.79 -10.46 5.83
N PHE A 122 2.95 -9.49 6.22
CA PHE A 122 3.28 -8.07 6.21
C PHE A 122 3.83 -7.55 7.54
N GLY A 123 3.93 -8.42 8.56
CA GLY A 123 4.56 -8.16 9.86
C GLY A 123 3.76 -7.21 10.74
N GLY A 124 2.44 -7.36 10.72
CA GLY A 124 1.52 -6.52 11.49
C GLY A 124 1.37 -5.09 10.96
N VAL A 125 2.02 -4.75 9.83
CA VAL A 125 1.93 -3.39 9.26
C VAL A 125 0.57 -3.18 8.58
N PHE A 126 0.03 -4.24 7.96
CA PHE A 126 -1.23 -4.19 7.24
C PHE A 126 -2.36 -4.65 8.16
N THR A 127 -3.16 -3.70 8.65
CA THR A 127 -4.17 -3.99 9.68
C THR A 127 -5.55 -3.54 9.23
N ASP A 128 -6.57 -4.32 9.58
CA ASP A 128 -7.98 -4.01 9.23
C ASP A 128 -8.48 -2.68 9.81
N ASP A 129 -7.95 -2.27 10.96
CA ASP A 129 -8.30 -0.99 11.59
C ASP A 129 -7.83 0.22 10.77
N HIS A 130 -6.79 0.03 9.95
CA HIS A 130 -6.25 1.07 9.10
C HIS A 130 -7.09 1.34 7.85
N ILE A 131 -8.07 0.49 7.52
CA ILE A 131 -8.89 0.67 6.31
C ILE A 131 -9.53 2.07 6.26
N SER A 132 -10.13 2.52 7.36
CA SER A 132 -10.79 3.82 7.44
C SER A 132 -9.79 4.98 7.35
N ARG A 133 -8.68 4.88 8.08
CA ARG A 133 -7.55 5.84 8.05
C ARG A 133 -6.98 5.97 6.64
N ASN A 134 -6.77 4.86 5.96
CA ASN A 134 -6.19 4.81 4.63
C ASN A 134 -7.11 5.47 3.61
N ALA A 135 -8.42 5.22 3.70
CA ALA A 135 -9.40 5.90 2.85
C ALA A 135 -9.38 7.42 3.06
N LEU A 136 -9.28 7.89 4.31
CA LEU A 136 -9.19 9.32 4.63
C LEU A 136 -7.89 9.95 4.11
N ILE A 137 -6.74 9.29 4.31
CA ILE A 137 -5.45 9.77 3.81
C ILE A 137 -5.47 9.87 2.28
N LEU A 138 -5.95 8.83 1.60
CA LEU A 138 -6.07 8.84 0.13
C LEU A 138 -7.02 9.93 -0.37
N GLY A 139 -8.15 10.13 0.30
CA GLY A 139 -9.07 11.22 0.02
C GLY A 139 -8.40 12.59 0.19
N GLY A 140 -7.63 12.77 1.27
CA GLY A 140 -6.84 13.99 1.51
C GLY A 140 -5.79 14.25 0.44
N ILE A 141 -5.05 13.22 0.02
CA ILE A 141 -4.06 13.31 -1.07
C ILE A 141 -4.75 13.74 -2.36
N LEU A 142 -5.91 13.17 -2.71
CA LEU A 142 -6.64 13.57 -3.92
C LEU A 142 -7.07 15.04 -3.88
N ILE A 143 -7.58 15.52 -2.74
CA ILE A 143 -7.98 16.93 -2.56
C ILE A 143 -6.75 17.82 -2.71
N LEU A 144 -5.63 17.47 -2.07
CA LEU A 144 -4.39 18.22 -2.17
C LEU A 144 -3.90 18.30 -3.62
N THR A 145 -3.87 17.18 -4.34
CA THR A 145 -3.46 17.15 -5.75
C THR A 145 -4.37 18.03 -6.61
N ARG A 146 -5.69 18.04 -6.36
CA ARG A 146 -6.62 18.94 -7.06
C ARG A 146 -6.35 20.42 -6.76
N VAL A 147 -6.06 20.77 -5.51
CA VAL A 147 -5.68 22.13 -5.14
C VAL A 147 -4.38 22.54 -5.84
N LEU A 148 -3.39 21.65 -5.92
CA LEU A 148 -2.13 21.89 -6.64
C LEU A 148 -2.37 22.08 -8.13
N THR A 149 -3.20 21.27 -8.78
CA THR A 149 -3.56 21.46 -10.19
C THR A 149 -4.22 22.82 -10.41
N PHE A 150 -5.17 23.20 -9.55
CA PHE A 150 -5.86 24.50 -9.64
C PHE A 150 -4.88 25.67 -9.44
N ALA A 151 -3.98 25.55 -8.46
CA ALA A 151 -2.95 26.56 -8.22
C ALA A 151 -1.99 26.67 -9.41
N GLY A 152 -1.56 25.55 -9.99
CA GLY A 152 -0.75 25.52 -11.20
C GLY A 152 -1.42 26.27 -12.36
N LEU A 153 -2.68 25.94 -12.65
CA LEU A 153 -3.45 26.62 -13.71
C LEU A 153 -3.66 28.13 -13.45
N LYS A 154 -3.81 28.54 -12.19
CA LYS A 154 -4.10 29.93 -11.85
C LYS A 154 -2.85 30.81 -11.84
N TYR A 155 -1.74 30.30 -11.32
CA TYR A 155 -0.56 31.10 -11.01
C TYR A 155 0.61 30.88 -11.96
N ILE A 156 0.66 29.76 -12.67
CA ILE A 156 1.73 29.47 -13.62
C ILE A 156 1.21 29.73 -15.03
N ARG A 157 1.80 30.73 -15.68
CA ARG A 157 1.57 31.04 -17.09
C ARG A 157 2.89 30.86 -17.83
N TYR A 158 2.94 29.86 -18.70
CA TYR A 158 4.02 29.69 -19.66
C TYR A 158 3.70 30.60 -20.85
N ASN A 159 4.63 31.50 -21.18
CA ASN A 159 4.54 32.43 -22.31
C ASN A 159 5.31 31.90 -23.50
#